data_AF-A0A654U3Z8-F1
#
_entry.id   AF-A0A654U3Z8-F1
#
_cell.length_a   1.000
_cell.length_b   1.000
_cell.length_c   1.000
_cell.angle_alpha   90.00
_cell.angle_beta   90.00
_cell.angle_gamma   90.00
#
_symmetry.space_group_name_H-M   'P 1'
#
loop_
_entity.id
_entity.type
_entity.pdbx_description
1 polymer ?
#
loop_
_entity_poly.entity_id
_entity_poly.type
_entity_poly.pdbx_seq_one_letter_code
_entity_poly.pdbx_strand_id
1 'polypeptide(L)' 'MPSTGLDPAHYQNFAITDDSLIFYFAQGELLPSFVGACQAQVPRSAIPPLAI' A
#
# COMPACT_ATOMS: atom_id res chain seq x y z
N MET A 1 -11.40 -1.71 10.67
CA MET A 1 -11.59 -3.18 10.84
C MET A 1 -10.52 -3.87 9.99
N PRO A 2 -10.11 -5.11 10.26
CA PRO A 2 -9.05 -5.78 9.49
C PRO A 2 -9.33 -5.86 7.97
N SER A 3 -10.59 -5.67 7.55
CA SER A 3 -11.00 -5.56 6.14
C SER A 3 -10.62 -4.24 5.45
N THR A 4 -10.26 -3.17 6.17
CA THR A 4 -9.92 -1.87 5.57
C THR A 4 -8.70 -1.98 4.66
N GLY A 5 -7.70 -2.79 5.03
CA GLY A 5 -6.53 -3.06 4.17
C GLY A 5 -6.81 -4.01 2.99
N LEU A 6 -8.06 -4.44 2.79
CA LEU A 6 -8.45 -5.26 1.63
C LEU A 6 -9.18 -4.45 0.57
N ASP A 7 -9.51 -3.18 0.84
CA ASP A 7 -10.15 -2.32 -0.13
C ASP A 7 -9.10 -1.78 -1.13
N PRO A 8 -9.18 -2.15 -2.42
CA PRO A 8 -8.23 -1.68 -3.43
C PRO A 8 -8.27 -0.16 -3.64
N ALA A 9 -9.35 0.54 -3.23
CA ALA A 9 -9.43 1.99 -3.34
C ALA A 9 -8.30 2.72 -2.55
N HIS A 10 -7.75 2.09 -1.51
CA HIS A 10 -6.66 2.65 -0.72
C HIS A 10 -5.27 2.51 -1.36
N TYR A 11 -5.14 1.71 -2.41
CA TYR A 11 -3.84 1.34 -3.00
C TYR A 11 -3.54 2.12 -4.30
N GLN A 12 -4.23 3.26 -4.52
CA GLN A 12 -4.11 4.07 -5.73
C GLN A 12 -2.93 5.05 -5.70
N ASN A 13 -2.43 5.41 -4.52
CA ASN A 13 -1.29 6.29 -4.36
C ASN A 13 -0.03 5.47 -4.11
N PHE A 14 0.74 5.22 -5.16
CA PHE A 14 1.95 4.42 -5.08
C PHE A 14 3.08 4.96 -5.95
N ALA A 15 4.31 4.58 -5.60
CA ALA A 15 5.49 4.74 -6.42
C ALA A 15 6.08 3.37 -6.75
N ILE A 16 6.54 3.22 -7.99
CA ILE A 16 7.30 2.04 -8.43
C ILE A 16 8.75 2.47 -8.58
N THR A 17 9.64 1.72 -7.95
CA THR A 17 11.10 1.82 -8.10
C THR A 17 11.65 0.57 -8.76
N ASP A 18 12.96 0.50 -8.97
CA ASP A 18 13.61 -0.68 -9.53
C ASP A 18 13.37 -1.93 -8.67
N ASP A 19 13.39 -1.79 -7.33
CA ASP A 19 13.33 -2.93 -6.41
C ASP A 19 12.02 -3.02 -5.61
N SER A 20 11.22 -1.96 -5.56
CA SER A 20 10.08 -1.86 -4.63
C SER A 20 8.87 -1.14 -5.21
N LEU A 21 7.69 -1.61 -4.80
CA LEU A 21 6.42 -0.93 -4.90
C LEU A 21 6.09 -0.34 -3.52
N ILE A 22 5.88 0.98 -3.46
CA ILE A 22 5.63 1.70 -2.22
C ILE A 22 4.24 2.30 -2.29
N PHE A 23 3.36 1.94 -1.35
CA PHE A 23 2.04 2.54 -1.18
C PHE A 23 2.08 3.63 -0.11
N TYR A 24 1.40 4.74 -0.35
CA TYR A 24 1.29 5.86 0.57
C TYR A 24 -0.15 6.01 1.05
N PHE A 25 -0.32 6.08 2.37
CA PHE A 25 -1.61 6.21 3.02
C PHE A 25 -1.66 7.53 3.80
N ALA A 26 -2.73 8.29 3.57
CA ALA A 26 -2.99 9.50 4.32
C ALA A 26 -3.28 9.19 5.80
N GLN A 27 -3.14 10.21 6.64
CA GLN A 27 -3.48 10.10 8.06
C GLN A 27 -4.95 9.67 8.23
N GLY A 28 -5.19 8.60 8.99
CA GLY A 28 -6.54 8.10 9.25
C GLY A 28 -7.12 7.21 8.14
N GLU A 29 -6.36 6.92 7.08
CA GLU A 29 -6.84 6.11 5.95
C GLU A 29 -6.87 4.61 6.28
N LEU A 30 -5.72 4.02 6.58
CA LEU A 30 -5.63 2.60 6.99
C LEU A 30 -5.47 2.41 8.51
N LEU A 31 -4.73 3.32 9.15
CA LEU A 31 -4.45 3.30 10.57
C LEU A 31 -5.10 4.49 11.27
N PRO A 32 -5.33 4.42 12.59
CA PRO A 32 -5.86 5.54 13.35
C PRO A 32 -5.07 6.83 13.12
N SER A 33 -5.74 7.98 13.12
CA SER A 33 -5.13 9.27 12.78
C SER A 33 -3.96 9.67 13.70
N PHE A 34 -3.88 9.19 14.94
CA PHE A 34 -2.74 9.46 15.82
C PHE A 34 -1.41 8.85 15.34
N VAL A 35 -1.45 7.88 14.40
CA VAL A 35 -0.25 7.26 13.81
C VAL A 35 0.36 8.15 12.71
N GLY A 36 -0.40 9.11 12.16
CA GLY A 36 0.05 9.94 11.04
C GLY A 36 -0.05 9.23 9.69
N ALA A 37 0.59 9.80 8.67
CA ALA A 37 0.70 9.18 7.35
C ALA A 37 1.57 7.93 7.42
N CYS A 38 1.20 6.90 6.68
CA CYS A 38 1.87 5.60 6.71
C CYS A 38 2.25 5.15 5.30
N GLN A 39 3.23 4.24 5.21
CA GLN A 39 3.63 3.63 3.95
C GLN A 39 3.79 2.13 4.08
N ALA A 40 3.49 1.39 3.01
CA ALA A 40 3.76 -0.03 2.91
C ALA A 40 4.66 -0.31 1.71
N GLN A 41 5.73 -1.06 1.94
CA GLN A 41 6.71 -1.40 0.91
C GLN A 41 6.63 -2.88 0.57
N VAL A 42 6.51 -3.18 -0.73
CA VAL A 42 6.47 -4.53 -1.27
C VAL A 42 7.66 -4.70 -2.22
N PRO A 43 8.56 -5.68 -1.98
CA PRO A 43 9.63 -6.01 -2.91
C PRO A 43 9.05 -6.46 -4.26
N ARG A 44 9.57 -5.96 -5.38
CA ARG A 44 9.08 -6.36 -6.71
C ARG A 44 9.27 -7.84 -7.00
N SER A 45 10.30 -8.46 -6.42
CA SER A 45 10.54 -9.90 -6.49
C SER A 45 9.43 -10.73 -5.82
N ALA A 46 8.63 -10.15 -4.93
CA ALA A 46 7.51 -10.81 -4.27
C ALA A 46 6.20 -10.69 -5.05
N ILE A 47 6.16 -9.88 -6.12
CA ILE A 47 4.96 -9.67 -6.94
C ILE A 47 4.97 -10.69 -8.08
N PRO A 48 4.02 -11.64 -8.11
CA PRO A 48 3.94 -12.59 -9.22
C PRO A 48 3.67 -11.84 -10.54
N PRO A 49 4.10 -12.39 -11.69
CA PRO A 49 3.75 -11.82 -12.99
C PRO A 49 2.22 -11.74 -13.12
N LEU A 50 1.76 -10.74 -13.86
CA LEU A 50 0.32 -10.55 -14.11
C LEU A 50 -0.26 -11.84 -14.71
N ALA A 51 -1.22 -12.45 -14.01
CA ALA A 51 -2.00 -13.54 -14.57
C ALA A 51 -2.90 -12.96 -15.65
N ILE A 52 -2.63 -13.32 -16.89
CA ILE A 52 -3.37 -12.94 -18.11
C ILE A 52 -4.37 -14.02 -18.48
#